data_AF-A0A3B5RB38-F1
#
_entry.id   AF-A0A3B5RB38-F1
#
_cell.length_a   1.000
_cell.length_b   1.000
_cell.length_c   1.000
_cell.angle_alpha   90.00
_cell.angle_beta   90.00
_cell.angle_gamma   90.00
#
_symmetry.space_group_name_H-M   'P 1'
#
loop_
_entity.id
_entity.type
_entity.pdbx_description
1 polymer ?
#
loop_
_entity_poly.entity_id
_entity_poly.type
_entity_poly.pdbx_seq_one_letter_code
_entity_poly.pdbx_strand_id
1 'polypeptide(L)'
;MQLLDGLLSDCVFTLSERENILQKNQTRADKALAAIDAVMKKGQRACRLMIQRLHHRDSTLSNQLGLSSDSFGPGETHSSLKLLLQPQLFLV
;
A
#
# COMPACT_ATOMS: atom_id res chain seq x y z
N MET A 1 8.65 -12.13 -1.79
CA MET A 1 8.32 -10.97 -0.93
C MET A 1 6.88 -11.21 -0.49
N GLN A 2 6.66 -11.65 0.75
CA GLN A 2 5.36 -12.19 1.21
C GLN A 2 4.13 -11.29 0.92
N LEU A 3 4.30 -9.96 0.97
CA LEU A 3 3.22 -9.03 0.62
C LEU A 3 2.85 -9.07 -0.88
N LEU A 4 3.85 -9.07 -1.77
CA LEU A 4 3.63 -9.20 -3.22
C LEU A 4 3.04 -10.56 -3.59
N ASP A 5 3.42 -11.61 -2.86
CA ASP A 5 2.85 -12.95 -3.03
C ASP A 5 1.36 -12.95 -2.68
N GLY A 6 0.96 -12.34 -1.56
CA GLY A 6 -0.45 -12.16 -1.21
C GLY A 6 -1.23 -11.33 -2.24
N LEU A 7 -0.63 -10.25 -2.73
CA LEU A 7 -1.24 -9.39 -3.76
C LEU A 7 -1.39 -10.09 -5.13
N LEU A 8 -0.50 -11.03 -5.46
CA LEU A 8 -0.66 -11.91 -6.61
C LEU A 8 -1.83 -12.87 -6.39
N SER A 9 -1.93 -13.51 -5.22
CA SER A 9 -3.04 -14.42 -4.89
C SER A 9 -4.40 -13.72 -4.91
N ASP A 10 -4.46 -12.45 -4.52
CA ASP A 10 -5.68 -11.62 -4.60
C ASP A 10 -5.97 -11.07 -6.00
N CYS A 11 -5.19 -11.48 -7.01
CA CYS A 11 -5.27 -10.97 -8.38
C CYS A 11 -5.11 -9.44 -8.50
N VAL A 12 -4.43 -8.80 -7.53
CA VAL A 12 -4.05 -7.38 -7.62
C VAL A 12 -2.91 -7.22 -8.63
N PHE A 13 -1.89 -8.07 -8.51
CA PHE A 13 -0.82 -8.15 -9.50
C PHE A 13 -0.97 -9.38 -10.38
N THR A 14 -0.56 -9.24 -11.63
CA THR A 14 -0.19 -10.38 -12.48
C THR A 14 1.20 -10.89 -12.11
N LEU A 15 1.54 -12.11 -12.56
CA LEU A 15 2.88 -12.68 -12.37
C LEU A 15 3.97 -11.75 -12.93
N SER A 16 3.76 -11.20 -14.13
CA SER A 16 4.72 -10.30 -14.78
C SER A 16 4.90 -8.99 -14.00
N GLU A 17 3.83 -8.37 -13.50
CA GLU A 17 3.95 -7.15 -12.68
C GLU A 17 4.75 -7.39 -11.40
N ARG A 18 4.48 -8.52 -10.72
CA ARG A 18 5.23 -8.93 -9.52
C ARG A 18 6.71 -9.13 -9.84
N GLU A 19 7.04 -9.86 -10.90
CA GLU A 19 8.43 -10.08 -11.31
C GLU A 19 9.13 -8.79 -11.71
N ASN A 20 8.46 -7.91 -12.45
CA ASN A 20 8.99 -6.61 -12.84
C ASN A 20 9.34 -5.75 -11.63
N ILE A 21 8.49 -5.73 -10.59
CA ILE A 21 8.80 -5.03 -9.33
C ILE A 21 10.01 -5.66 -8.64
N LEU A 22 10.13 -6.99 -8.63
CA LEU A 22 11.24 -7.68 -7.96
C LEU A 22 12.58 -7.51 -8.68
N GLN A 23 12.58 -7.48 -10.01
CA GLN A 23 13.79 -7.44 -10.84
C GLN A 23 14.30 -6.02 -11.09
N LYS A 24 13.42 -5.03 -11.27
CA LYS A 24 13.83 -3.64 -11.57
C LYS A 24 14.27 -2.83 -10.36
N ASN A 25 13.98 -3.30 -9.16
CA ASN A 25 14.28 -2.60 -7.91
C ASN A 25 15.29 -3.39 -7.10
N GLN A 26 16.39 -2.77 -6.67
CA GLN A 26 17.47 -3.45 -5.96
C GLN A 26 17.17 -3.53 -4.45
N THR A 27 16.80 -2.41 -3.84
CA THR A 27 16.61 -2.36 -2.38
C THR A 27 15.19 -2.78 -1.96
N ARG A 28 15.04 -3.09 -0.68
CA ARG A 28 13.72 -3.35 -0.08
C ARG A 28 12.81 -2.12 -0.15
N ALA A 29 13.38 -0.93 0.02
CA ALA A 29 12.65 0.33 -0.03
C ALA A 29 12.11 0.59 -1.44
N ASP A 30 12.95 0.46 -2.47
CA ASP A 30 12.55 0.64 -3.88
C ASP A 30 11.43 -0.33 -4.27
N LYS A 31 11.54 -1.59 -3.85
CA LYS A 31 10.49 -2.60 -4.08
C LYS A 31 9.16 -2.22 -3.42
N ALA A 32 9.22 -1.68 -2.20
CA ALA A 32 8.02 -1.27 -1.48
C ALA A 32 7.36 -0.06 -2.16
N LEU A 33 8.14 0.95 -2.54
CA LEU A 33 7.65 2.13 -3.25
C LEU A 33 7.03 1.76 -4.60
N ALA A 34 7.73 0.96 -5.40
CA ALA A 34 7.22 0.49 -6.69
C ALA A 34 5.92 -0.33 -6.55
N ALA A 35 5.79 -1.13 -5.48
CA ALA A 35 4.56 -1.86 -5.20
C ALA A 35 3.41 -0.93 -4.81
N ILE A 36 3.65 0.07 -3.95
CA ILE A 36 2.65 1.07 -3.56
C ILE A 36 2.15 1.83 -4.79
N ASP A 37 3.07 2.35 -5.61
CA ASP A 37 2.74 3.08 -6.83
C ASP A 37 1.90 2.23 -7.79
N ALA A 38 2.28 0.98 -7.98
CA ALA A 38 1.56 0.06 -8.87
C ALA A 38 0.16 -0.28 -8.34
N VAL A 39 0.00 -0.45 -7.02
CA VAL A 39 -1.31 -0.65 -6.38
C VAL A 39 -2.18 0.60 -6.51
N MET A 40 -1.61 1.80 -6.27
CA MET A 40 -2.33 3.07 -6.40
C MET A 40 -2.87 3.27 -7.82
N LYS A 41 -2.08 2.92 -8.84
CA LYS A 41 -2.51 2.98 -10.26
C LYS A 41 -3.67 2.04 -10.60
N LYS A 42 -3.86 0.95 -9.85
CA LYS A 42 -4.99 0.01 -10.01
C LYS A 42 -6.26 0.46 -9.30
N GLY A 43 -6.15 1.44 -8.39
CA GLY A 43 -7.28 2.10 -7.74
C GLY A 43 -7.73 1.46 -6.42
N GLN A 44 -8.85 1.97 -5.91
CA GLN A 44 -9.26 1.81 -4.51
C GLN A 44 -9.40 0.36 -4.04
N ARG A 45 -9.90 -0.55 -4.90
CA ARG A 45 -10.03 -1.96 -4.54
C ARG A 45 -8.67 -2.61 -4.27
N ALA A 46 -7.67 -2.32 -5.10
CA ALA A 46 -6.31 -2.83 -4.93
C ALA A 46 -5.67 -2.26 -3.65
N CYS A 47 -5.84 -0.96 -3.39
CA CYS A 47 -5.34 -0.33 -2.17
C CYS A 47 -5.91 -0.98 -0.90
N ARG A 48 -7.22 -1.24 -0.86
CA ARG A 48 -7.86 -1.92 0.28
C ARG A 48 -7.30 -3.31 0.52
N LEU A 49 -7.12 -4.10 -0.54
CA LEU A 49 -6.52 -5.44 -0.43
C LEU A 49 -5.07 -5.39 0.07
N MET A 50 -4.28 -4.41 -0.39
CA MET A 50 -2.92 -4.21 0.12
C MET A 50 -2.89 -3.89 1.61
N ILE A 51 -3.78 -3.01 2.08
CA ILE A 51 -3.91 -2.67 3.50
C ILE A 51 -4.33 -3.89 4.32
N GLN A 52 -5.33 -4.64 3.86
CA GLN A 52 -5.78 -5.86 4.53
C GLN A 52 -4.66 -6.91 4.64
N ARG A 53 -3.89 -7.12 3.56
CA ARG A 53 -2.75 -8.05 3.56
C ARG A 53 -1.62 -7.58 4.47
N LEU A 54 -1.34 -6.28 4.50
CA LEU A 54 -0.35 -5.71 5.42
C LEU A 54 -0.79 -5.92 6.87
N HIS A 55 -2.05 -5.65 7.19
CA HIS A 55 -2.61 -5.84 8.53
C HIS A 55 -2.57 -7.30 8.98
N HIS A 56 -2.94 -8.23 8.10
CA HIS A 56 -2.87 -9.66 8.40
C HIS A 56 -1.44 -10.15 8.66
N ARG A 57 -0.47 -9.58 7.95
CA ARG A 57 0.96 -9.94 8.09
C ARG A 57 1.61 -9.30 9.30
N ASP A 58 1.30 -8.05 9.57
CA ASP A 58 1.90 -7.24 10.62
C ASP A 58 0.88 -6.21 11.11
N SER A 59 0.05 -6.64 12.05
CA SER A 59 -1.00 -5.81 12.64
C SER A 59 -0.39 -4.66 13.44
N THR A 60 0.76 -4.86 14.10
CA THR A 60 1.48 -3.82 14.83
C THR A 60 1.90 -2.69 13.90
N LEU A 61 2.58 -3.02 12.80
CA LEU A 61 2.99 -2.04 11.79
C LEU A 61 1.78 -1.35 11.16
N SER A 62 0.75 -2.12 10.79
CA SER A 62 -0.49 -1.56 10.24
C SER A 62 -1.15 -0.57 11.19
N ASN A 63 -1.16 -0.85 12.49
CA ASN A 63 -1.73 0.04 13.50
C ASN A 63 -0.86 1.28 13.70
N GLN A 64 0.48 1.14 13.71
CA GLN A 64 1.41 2.27 13.75
C GLN A 64 1.26 3.21 12.56
N LEU A 65 0.88 2.68 11.39
CA LEU A 65 0.61 3.45 10.18
C LEU A 65 -0.84 4.00 10.10
N GLY A 66 -1.69 3.74 11.09
CA GLY A 66 -3.09 4.18 11.09
C GLY A 66 -3.96 3.51 10.02
N LEU A 67 -3.58 2.30 9.58
CA LEU A 67 -4.25 1.54 8.52
C LEU A 67 -5.25 0.49 9.04
N SER A 68 -5.48 0.46 10.35
CA SER A 68 -6.39 -0.47 11.02
C SER A 68 -7.80 -0.42 10.43
N SER A 69 -8.46 -1.58 10.34
CA SER A 69 -9.76 -1.72 9.65
C SER A 69 -10.92 -0.93 10.29
N ASP A 70 -10.76 -0.38 11.49
CA ASP A 70 -11.75 0.46 12.17
C ASP A 70 -12.05 1.80 11.47
N SER A 71 -11.26 2.18 10.45
CA SER A 71 -11.42 3.43 9.71
C SER A 71 -12.31 3.31 8.45
N PHE A 72 -12.58 2.10 7.96
CA PHE A 72 -13.32 1.90 6.71
C PHE A 72 -14.83 1.83 6.95
N GLY A 73 -15.41 2.91 7.50
CA GLY A 73 -16.86 3.09 7.54
C GLY A 73 -17.45 3.18 6.13
N PRO A 74 -18.72 2.74 5.91
CA PRO A 74 -19.38 2.83 4.61
C PRO A 74 -19.79 4.28 4.33
N GLY A 75 -18.83 5.14 3.97
CA GLY A 75 -19.16 6.53 3.64
C GLY A 75 -18.03 7.55 3.59
N GLU A 76 -16.83 7.26 4.09
CA GLU A 76 -15.87 8.35 4.33
C GLU A 76 -14.74 8.39 3.30
N THR A 77 -14.95 9.25 2.31
CA THR A 77 -13.92 9.85 1.46
C THR A 77 -12.99 10.75 2.29
N HIS A 78 -11.67 10.57 2.11
CA HIS A 78 -10.62 11.57 2.28
C HIS A 78 -10.22 11.93 3.72
N SER A 79 -9.18 11.30 4.25
CA SER A 79 -8.34 11.94 5.29
C SER A 79 -6.89 11.46 5.31
N SER A 80 -6.59 10.20 5.04
CA SER A 80 -5.20 9.71 5.21
C SER A 80 -4.23 10.07 4.08
N LEU A 81 -4.72 10.33 2.86
CA LEU A 81 -3.85 10.76 1.73
C LEU A 81 -3.60 12.28 1.70
N LYS A 82 -4.33 13.07 2.52
CA LYS A 82 -4.16 14.53 2.57
C LYS A 82 -2.90 14.95 3.33
N LEU A 83 -2.38 14.10 4.22
CA LEU A 83 -1.16 14.37 5.00
C LEU A 83 0.13 14.18 4.21
N LEU A 84 0.12 13.39 3.12
CA LEU A 84 1.34 13.11 2.34
C LEU A 84 1.64 14.15 1.26
N LEU A 85 0.76 15.13 1.04
CA LEU A 85 0.85 16.09 -0.06
C LEU A 85 0.50 17.54 0.36
N GLN A 86 0.95 17.99 1.54
CA GLN A 86 0.88 19.41 1.92
C GLN A 86 2.23 20.10 1.72
N PRO A 87 2.32 21.20 0.95
CA PRO A 87 3.56 21.98 0.77
C PRO A 87 4.05 22.80 1.98
N GLN A 88 3.56 22.55 3.20
CA GLN A 88 3.71 23.50 4.31
C GLN A 88 4.45 22.96 5.53
N LEU A 89 5.64 22.38 5.31
CA LEU A 89 6.62 22.23 6.38
C LEU A 89 7.89 23.06 6.09
N PHE A 90 7.69 24.37 5.87
CA PHE A 90 8.76 25.36 6.02
C PHE A 90 8.16 26.68 6.53
N LEU A 91 7.60 26.67 7.73
CA LEU A 91 7.68 27.78 8.68
C LEU A 91 7.04 27.35 10.00
N VAL A 92 7.87 26.93 10.94
CA VAL A 92 7.95 27.40 12.33
C VAL A 92 9.36 27.03 12.80
#